data_AF-A0A3D4SVM2-F1
#
_entry.id   AF-A0A3D4SVM2-F1
#
_cell.length_a   1.000
_cell.length_b   1.000
_cell.length_c   1.000
_cell.angle_alpha   90.00
_cell.angle_beta   90.00
_cell.angle_gamma   90.00
#
_symmetry.space_group_name_H-M   'P 1'
#
loop_
_entity.id
_entity.type
_entity.pdbx_description
1 polymer ?
#
loop_
_entity_poly.entity_id
_entity_poly.type
_entity_poly.pdbx_seq_one_letter_code
_entity_poly.pdbx_strand_id
1 'polypeptide(L)'
;VGGVAAASGLAADPTPQNPTGALSDARLVQLAASFEGHPDNAAASVLGGGIVSWTTIPVDGRSAPEYRAVDVPVHPDIRVTALIPDFHASTEAVRRVLPSDVSHLDARFNVSRAALLPVALSRHPELLWEATRDRLHQPYRAEVLPVTTEWVNRLRNLGYPSFVSGAGPTVMVLSTTPVDPALLDEARSRGLRVLETGVGDRVSVEVR
;
A
#
# COMPACT_ATOMS: atom_id res chain seq x y z
N VAL A 1 -4.17 12.39 -5.12
CA VAL A 1 -5.51 12.29 -4.47
C VAL A 1 -6.04 13.61 -3.91
N GLY A 2 -5.36 14.25 -2.95
CA GLY A 2 -5.88 15.45 -2.26
C GLY A 2 -6.36 16.57 -3.20
N GLY A 3 -5.61 16.87 -4.27
CA GLY A 3 -6.04 17.87 -5.27
C GLY A 3 -7.31 17.51 -6.02
N VAL A 4 -7.51 16.23 -6.36
CA VAL A 4 -8.74 15.75 -7.02
C VAL A 4 -9.93 15.82 -6.06
N ALA A 5 -9.73 15.43 -4.80
CA ALA A 5 -10.76 15.54 -3.77
C ALA A 5 -11.14 17.00 -3.49
N ALA A 6 -10.17 17.90 -3.36
CA ALA A 6 -10.40 19.32 -3.17
C ALA A 6 -11.15 19.96 -4.35
N ALA A 7 -10.74 19.66 -5.59
CA ALA A 7 -11.44 20.12 -6.79
C ALA A 7 -12.89 19.60 -6.82
N SER A 8 -13.10 18.33 -6.45
CA SER A 8 -14.44 17.75 -6.34
C SER A 8 -15.31 18.45 -5.28
N GLY A 9 -14.72 18.85 -4.15
CA GLY A 9 -15.45 19.59 -3.12
C GLY A 9 -15.78 21.02 -3.54
N LEU A 10 -14.83 21.71 -4.18
CA LEU A 10 -15.01 23.10 -4.64
C LEU A 10 -15.98 23.22 -5.83
N ALA A 11 -15.98 22.24 -6.73
CA ALA A 11 -16.86 22.20 -7.89
C ALA A 11 -18.20 21.48 -7.60
N ALA A 12 -18.48 21.17 -6.33
CA ALA A 12 -19.68 20.45 -5.95
C ALA A 12 -20.94 21.26 -6.29
N ASP A 13 -21.88 20.62 -6.98
CA ASP A 13 -23.19 21.19 -7.32
C ASP A 13 -24.31 20.30 -6.76
N PRO A 14 -24.76 20.56 -5.52
CA PRO A 14 -25.73 19.72 -4.82
C PRO A 14 -27.07 19.60 -5.55
N THR A 15 -27.56 18.38 -5.69
CA THR A 15 -28.89 18.07 -6.24
C THR A 15 -29.66 17.16 -5.27
N PRO A 16 -30.99 17.03 -5.39
CA PRO A 16 -31.75 16.08 -4.55
C PRO A 16 -31.25 14.64 -4.64
N GLN A 17 -30.66 14.23 -5.77
CA GLN A 17 -30.09 12.90 -5.99
C GLN A 17 -28.61 12.80 -5.58
N ASN A 18 -27.91 13.93 -5.46
CA ASN A 18 -26.52 14.02 -4.98
C ASN A 18 -26.37 15.20 -4.00
N PRO A 19 -26.74 15.03 -2.72
CA PRO A 19 -26.79 16.14 -1.76
C PRO A 19 -25.44 16.80 -1.47
N THR A 20 -24.33 16.09 -1.70
CA THR A 20 -23.00 16.67 -1.54
C THR A 20 -22.55 17.43 -2.78
N GLY A 21 -23.14 17.17 -3.95
CA GLY A 21 -22.69 17.70 -5.24
C GLY A 21 -21.32 17.20 -5.70
N ALA A 22 -20.59 16.48 -4.84
CA ALA A 22 -19.25 15.99 -5.07
C ALA A 22 -19.26 14.73 -5.93
N LEU A 23 -18.09 14.38 -6.48
CA LEU A 23 -17.85 13.13 -7.18
C LEU A 23 -18.01 11.94 -6.23
N SER A 24 -18.51 10.83 -6.78
CA SER A 24 -18.53 9.56 -6.05
C SER A 24 -17.11 9.01 -5.84
N ASP A 25 -16.95 8.15 -4.84
CA ASP A 25 -15.68 7.48 -4.55
C ASP A 25 -15.10 6.76 -5.77
N ALA A 26 -15.95 6.05 -6.52
CA ALA A 26 -15.54 5.37 -7.75
C ALA A 26 -14.96 6.35 -8.79
N ARG A 27 -15.51 7.57 -8.89
CA ARG A 27 -14.97 8.60 -9.79
C ARG A 27 -13.71 9.25 -9.24
N LEU A 28 -13.61 9.46 -7.93
CA LEU A 28 -12.38 9.94 -7.29
C LEU A 28 -11.23 8.94 -7.50
N VAL A 29 -11.46 7.64 -7.29
CA VAL A 29 -10.49 6.58 -7.57
C VAL A 29 -10.09 6.58 -9.04
N GLN A 30 -11.06 6.58 -9.96
CA GLN A 30 -10.78 6.58 -11.40
C GLN A 30 -9.92 7.77 -11.84
N LEU A 31 -10.24 8.98 -11.37
CA LEU A 31 -9.51 10.20 -11.72
C LEU A 31 -8.15 10.26 -11.05
N ALA A 32 -8.03 9.87 -9.79
CA ALA A 32 -6.75 9.90 -9.11
C ALA A 32 -5.77 8.88 -9.69
N ALA A 33 -6.23 7.65 -9.93
CA ALA A 33 -5.41 6.57 -10.47
C ALA A 33 -4.97 6.82 -11.92
N SER A 34 -5.72 7.59 -12.71
CA SER A 34 -5.31 7.92 -14.08
C SER A 34 -4.08 8.83 -14.16
N PHE A 35 -3.79 9.60 -13.11
CA PHE A 35 -2.54 10.36 -13.01
C PHE A 35 -1.34 9.49 -12.60
N GLU A 36 -1.56 8.47 -11.77
CA GLU A 36 -0.50 7.60 -11.24
C GLU A 36 -0.20 6.40 -12.15
N GLY A 37 -1.19 5.98 -12.97
CA GLY A 37 -1.12 4.80 -13.83
C GLY A 37 -1.39 3.48 -13.08
N HIS A 38 -1.66 3.55 -11.78
CA HIS A 38 -2.02 2.41 -10.94
C HIS A 38 -2.99 2.85 -9.83
N PRO A 39 -3.90 1.96 -9.37
CA PRO A 39 -4.95 2.34 -8.43
C PRO A 39 -4.64 2.11 -6.96
N ASP A 40 -3.54 1.45 -6.61
CA ASP A 40 -3.25 1.01 -5.23
C ASP A 40 -3.20 2.16 -4.20
N ASN A 41 -2.26 3.09 -4.35
CA ASN A 41 -2.08 4.23 -3.44
C ASN A 41 -3.23 5.23 -3.56
N ALA A 42 -3.67 5.48 -4.79
CA ALA A 42 -4.77 6.39 -5.08
C ALA A 42 -6.06 5.93 -4.37
N ALA A 43 -6.42 4.65 -4.51
CA ALA A 43 -7.61 4.11 -3.87
C ALA A 43 -7.49 4.05 -2.34
N ALA A 44 -6.33 3.64 -1.81
CA ALA A 44 -6.09 3.64 -0.37
C ALA A 44 -6.28 5.04 0.25
N SER A 45 -5.80 6.09 -0.43
CA SER A 45 -5.97 7.46 0.04
C SER A 45 -7.42 7.96 -0.06
N VAL A 46 -8.17 7.53 -1.08
CA VAL A 46 -9.58 7.94 -1.26
C VAL A 46 -10.50 7.26 -0.26
N LEU A 47 -10.31 5.96 -0.05
CA LEU A 47 -11.25 5.10 0.68
C LEU A 47 -10.83 4.87 2.13
N GLY A 48 -9.56 5.03 2.47
CA GLY A 48 -9.01 4.65 3.77
C GLY A 48 -8.97 3.14 3.97
N GLY A 49 -8.46 2.68 5.11
CA GLY A 49 -8.49 1.27 5.46
C GLY A 49 -7.55 0.38 4.63
N GLY A 50 -7.89 -0.91 4.57
CA GLY A 50 -7.26 -1.87 3.67
C GLY A 50 -8.03 -1.92 2.34
N ILE A 51 -7.34 -2.04 1.21
CA ILE A 51 -7.97 -1.97 -0.11
C ILE A 51 -7.46 -3.08 -1.02
N VAL A 52 -8.37 -3.67 -1.80
CA VAL A 52 -8.03 -4.43 -3.01
C VAL A 52 -8.43 -3.58 -4.21
N SER A 53 -7.45 -3.30 -5.08
CA SER A 53 -7.66 -2.54 -6.31
C SER A 53 -7.23 -3.33 -7.53
N TRP A 54 -7.83 -3.03 -8.68
CA TRP A 54 -7.50 -3.67 -9.94
C TRP A 54 -7.73 -2.71 -11.11
N THR A 55 -7.10 -3.05 -12.23
CA THR A 55 -7.21 -2.31 -13.48
C THR A 55 -7.85 -3.20 -14.53
N THR A 56 -8.88 -2.71 -15.20
CA THR A 56 -9.41 -3.33 -16.42
C THR A 56 -8.84 -2.56 -17.61
N ILE A 57 -8.11 -3.25 -18.49
CA ILE A 57 -7.60 -2.67 -19.73
C ILE A 57 -8.54 -3.09 -20.86
N PRO A 58 -9.32 -2.17 -21.46
CA PRO A 58 -10.15 -2.49 -22.59
C PRO A 58 -9.33 -2.99 -23.80
N VAL A 59 -9.87 -3.96 -24.52
CA VAL A 59 -9.20 -4.57 -25.70
C VAL A 59 -9.54 -3.87 -27.02
N ASP A 60 -10.29 -2.77 -26.97
CA ASP A 60 -10.75 -2.01 -28.15
C ASP A 60 -9.69 -1.04 -28.71
N GLY A 61 -8.57 -0.87 -28.02
CA GLY A 61 -7.48 0.04 -28.38
C GLY A 61 -7.86 1.52 -28.36
N ARG A 62 -9.02 1.89 -27.80
CA ARG A 62 -9.56 3.26 -27.80
C ARG A 62 -9.89 3.74 -26.40
N SER A 63 -10.46 2.87 -25.58
CA SER A 63 -10.92 3.23 -24.25
C SER A 63 -9.76 3.27 -23.27
N ALA A 64 -9.79 4.25 -22.36
CA ALA A 64 -8.80 4.36 -21.29
C ALA A 64 -8.97 3.21 -20.27
N PRO A 65 -7.92 2.84 -19.52
CA PRO A 65 -8.03 1.87 -18.43
C PRO A 65 -9.06 2.29 -17.37
N GLU A 66 -9.82 1.32 -16.88
CA GLU A 66 -10.71 1.50 -15.73
C GLU A 66 -10.00 1.08 -14.45
N TYR A 67 -10.05 1.95 -13.44
CA TYR A 67 -9.46 1.74 -12.12
C TYR A 67 -10.55 1.54 -11.09
N ARG A 68 -10.52 0.42 -10.38
CA ARG A 68 -11.53 0.05 -9.39
C ARG A 68 -10.87 -0.41 -8.11
N ALA A 69 -11.61 -0.26 -7.01
CA ALA A 69 -11.18 -0.67 -5.69
C ALA A 69 -12.38 -1.03 -4.82
N VAL A 70 -12.14 -1.92 -3.87
CA VAL A 70 -13.09 -2.29 -2.80
C VAL A 70 -12.35 -2.30 -1.47
N ASP A 71 -13.07 -1.92 -0.42
CA ASP A 71 -12.55 -1.95 0.94
C ASP A 71 -12.40 -3.37 1.47
N VAL A 72 -11.40 -3.53 2.31
CA VAL A 72 -11.13 -4.71 3.12
C VAL A 72 -11.13 -4.22 4.57
N PRO A 73 -12.05 -4.71 5.41
CA PRO A 73 -12.02 -4.42 6.84
C PRO A 73 -10.64 -4.77 7.40
N VAL A 74 -10.07 -3.87 8.20
CA VAL A 74 -8.81 -4.14 8.90
C VAL A 74 -9.13 -4.44 10.35
N HIS A 75 -8.57 -5.53 10.86
CA HIS A 75 -8.73 -5.96 12.23
C HIS A 75 -8.29 -4.85 13.19
N PRO A 76 -9.10 -4.48 14.20
CA PRO A 76 -8.88 -3.28 15.01
C PRO A 76 -7.57 -3.32 15.81
N ASP A 77 -7.06 -4.52 16.11
CA ASP A 77 -5.78 -4.66 16.82
C ASP A 77 -4.56 -4.46 15.92
N ILE A 78 -4.71 -4.42 14.59
CA ILE A 78 -3.57 -4.24 13.68
C ILE A 78 -3.05 -2.81 13.80
N ARG A 79 -1.75 -2.71 14.08
CA ARG A 79 -0.97 -1.48 14.13
C ARG A 79 0.04 -1.47 13.00
N VAL A 80 0.44 -0.26 12.63
CA VAL A 80 1.35 -0.01 11.51
C VAL A 80 2.60 0.67 12.05
N THR A 81 3.76 0.05 11.84
CA THR A 81 5.06 0.65 12.18
C THR A 81 5.88 0.82 10.91
N ALA A 82 6.26 2.05 10.59
CA ALA A 82 7.09 2.39 9.44
C ALA A 82 8.50 2.76 9.87
N LEU A 83 9.50 2.09 9.30
CA LEU A 83 10.92 2.42 9.44
C LEU A 83 11.35 3.05 8.12
N ILE A 84 11.68 4.34 8.16
CA ILE A 84 11.92 5.18 6.98
C ILE A 84 13.41 5.56 6.94
N PRO A 85 14.20 4.97 6.03
CA PRO A 85 15.59 5.38 5.82
C PRO A 85 15.71 6.80 5.28
N ASP A 86 16.82 7.48 5.61
CA ASP A 86 17.11 8.86 5.21
C ASP A 86 17.73 8.99 3.80
N PHE A 87 17.48 8.02 2.91
CA PHE A 87 17.95 8.07 1.53
C PHE A 87 16.78 7.99 0.55
N HIS A 88 16.96 8.60 -0.61
CA HIS A 88 16.01 8.49 -1.72
C HIS A 88 16.53 7.43 -2.69
N ALA A 89 15.84 6.29 -2.78
CA ALA A 89 16.10 5.35 -3.86
C ALA A 89 15.58 5.94 -5.18
N SER A 90 16.39 5.91 -6.24
CA SER A 90 15.90 6.29 -7.57
C SER A 90 14.76 5.37 -7.97
N THR A 91 13.55 5.92 -8.15
CA THR A 91 12.35 5.17 -8.55
C THR A 91 12.55 4.43 -9.86
N GLU A 92 13.40 4.95 -10.74
CA GLU A 92 13.77 4.32 -12.01
C GLU A 92 14.67 3.09 -11.81
N ALA A 93 15.61 3.13 -10.87
CA ALA A 93 16.45 1.97 -10.53
C ALA A 93 15.62 0.84 -9.94
N VAL A 94 14.69 1.16 -9.03
CA VAL A 94 13.81 0.19 -8.36
C VAL A 94 12.81 -0.48 -9.32
N ARG A 95 12.46 0.18 -10.43
CA ARG A 95 11.60 -0.41 -11.47
C ARG A 95 12.39 -1.28 -12.46
N ARG A 96 13.65 -0.95 -12.74
CA ARG A 96 14.51 -1.69 -13.69
C ARG A 96 14.95 -3.07 -13.22
N VAL A 97 14.95 -3.32 -11.91
CA VAL A 97 15.37 -4.63 -11.36
C VAL A 97 14.32 -5.73 -11.53
N LEU A 98 13.07 -5.38 -11.88
CA LEU A 98 12.03 -6.38 -12.07
C LEU A 98 12.24 -7.15 -13.38
N PRO A 99 12.25 -8.50 -13.35
CA PRO A 99 12.42 -9.28 -14.57
C PRO A 99 11.16 -9.20 -15.45
N SER A 100 11.33 -9.44 -16.75
CA SER A 100 10.20 -9.61 -17.69
C SER A 100 9.39 -10.88 -17.40
N ASP A 101 10.06 -11.91 -16.87
CA ASP A 101 9.52 -13.25 -16.69
C ASP A 101 9.79 -13.75 -15.26
N VAL A 102 8.83 -14.50 -14.72
CA VAL A 102 8.96 -15.17 -13.42
C VAL A 102 8.58 -16.63 -13.55
N SER A 103 9.11 -17.47 -12.66
CA SER A 103 8.76 -18.88 -12.66
C SER A 103 7.27 -19.07 -12.34
N HIS A 104 6.66 -20.12 -12.90
CA HIS A 104 5.29 -20.49 -12.54
C HIS A 104 5.18 -20.76 -11.01
N LEU A 105 6.24 -21.28 -10.38
CA LEU A 105 6.26 -21.55 -8.95
C LEU A 105 6.15 -20.26 -8.13
N ASP A 106 6.88 -19.21 -8.50
CA ASP A 106 6.83 -17.92 -7.80
C ASP A 106 5.51 -17.19 -8.06
N ALA A 107 4.96 -17.29 -9.28
CA ALA A 107 3.62 -16.80 -9.57
C ALA A 107 2.55 -17.48 -8.69
N ARG A 108 2.56 -18.82 -8.57
CA ARG A 108 1.64 -19.57 -7.68
C ARG A 108 1.84 -19.18 -6.22
N PHE A 109 3.09 -19.04 -5.79
CA PHE A 109 3.43 -18.62 -4.44
C PHE A 109 2.74 -17.28 -4.13
N ASN A 110 2.96 -16.26 -4.96
CA ASN A 110 2.39 -14.93 -4.75
C ASN A 110 0.86 -14.88 -4.86
N VAL A 111 0.25 -15.60 -5.81
CA VAL A 111 -1.22 -15.67 -5.90
C VAL A 111 -1.82 -16.17 -4.58
N SER A 112 -1.24 -17.20 -3.96
CA SER A 112 -1.74 -17.71 -2.69
C SER A 112 -1.56 -16.72 -1.53
N ARG A 113 -0.47 -15.94 -1.49
CA ARG A 113 -0.22 -14.94 -0.43
C ARG A 113 -1.06 -13.69 -0.61
N ALA A 114 -1.23 -13.24 -1.85
CA ALA A 114 -2.14 -12.15 -2.19
C ALA A 114 -3.60 -12.50 -1.87
N ALA A 115 -4.02 -13.75 -2.06
CA ALA A 115 -5.35 -14.22 -1.63
C ALA A 115 -5.47 -14.33 -0.10
N LEU A 116 -4.38 -14.66 0.59
CA LEU A 116 -4.34 -14.77 2.05
C LEU A 116 -4.35 -13.40 2.75
N LEU A 117 -3.72 -12.38 2.16
CA LEU A 117 -3.53 -11.07 2.79
C LEU A 117 -4.84 -10.36 3.19
N PRO A 118 -5.90 -10.29 2.36
CA PRO A 118 -7.18 -9.72 2.78
C PRO A 118 -7.82 -10.46 3.96
N VAL A 119 -7.65 -11.79 4.03
CA VAL A 119 -8.15 -12.62 5.13
C VAL A 119 -7.34 -12.34 6.41
N ALA A 120 -6.02 -12.23 6.28
CA ALA A 120 -5.12 -11.90 7.39
C ALA A 120 -5.36 -10.49 7.94
N LEU A 121 -5.58 -9.52 7.05
CA LEU A 121 -5.90 -8.14 7.43
C LEU A 121 -7.24 -8.04 8.15
N SER A 122 -8.24 -8.84 7.77
CA SER A 122 -9.60 -8.68 8.29
C SER A 122 -9.92 -9.53 9.52
N ARG A 123 -9.53 -10.81 9.52
CA ARG A 123 -10.02 -11.80 10.50
C ARG A 123 -8.93 -12.64 11.15
N HIS A 124 -7.80 -12.81 10.46
CA HIS A 124 -6.74 -13.74 10.87
C HIS A 124 -5.38 -13.04 10.95
N PRO A 125 -5.21 -12.03 11.82
CA PRO A 125 -3.97 -11.25 11.90
C PRO A 125 -2.74 -12.11 12.25
N GLU A 126 -2.92 -13.27 12.87
CA GLU A 126 -1.87 -14.27 13.09
C GLU A 126 -1.22 -14.78 11.79
N LEU A 127 -1.93 -14.67 10.65
CA LEU A 127 -1.44 -15.07 9.33
C LEU A 127 -0.69 -13.96 8.59
N LEU A 128 -0.59 -12.74 9.16
CA LEU A 128 0.09 -11.61 8.50
C LEU A 128 1.54 -11.94 8.14
N TRP A 129 2.25 -12.69 8.99
CA TRP A 129 3.64 -13.06 8.71
C TRP A 129 3.74 -13.87 7.42
N GLU A 130 2.85 -14.84 7.22
CA GLU A 130 2.83 -15.68 6.03
C GLU A 130 2.30 -14.91 4.80
N ALA A 131 1.28 -14.08 5.00
CA ALA A 131 0.62 -13.31 3.94
C ALA A 131 1.49 -12.18 3.35
N THR A 132 2.45 -11.66 4.12
CA THR A 132 3.38 -10.59 3.69
C THR A 132 4.61 -11.12 2.95
N ARG A 133 4.67 -12.42 2.63
CA ARG A 133 5.76 -12.99 1.85
C ARG A 133 5.59 -12.70 0.37
N ASP A 134 6.69 -12.38 -0.30
CA ASP A 134 6.71 -12.02 -1.71
C ASP A 134 7.91 -12.64 -2.43
N ARG A 135 7.71 -13.01 -3.70
CA ARG A 135 8.75 -13.42 -4.64
C ARG A 135 8.70 -12.70 -5.98
N LEU A 136 7.79 -11.74 -6.16
CA LEU A 136 7.62 -11.04 -7.44
C LEU A 136 8.32 -9.69 -7.50
N HIS A 137 8.63 -9.06 -6.36
CA HIS A 137 9.26 -7.74 -6.37
C HIS A 137 10.33 -7.51 -5.29
N GLN A 138 10.13 -7.96 -4.04
CA GLN A 138 11.06 -7.69 -2.95
C GLN A 138 12.43 -8.33 -3.16
N PRO A 139 12.56 -9.61 -3.61
CA PRO A 139 13.86 -10.19 -3.84
C PRO A 139 14.67 -9.44 -4.90
N TYR A 140 14.01 -8.98 -5.97
CA TYR A 140 14.65 -8.23 -7.04
C TYR A 140 15.06 -6.82 -6.62
N ARG A 141 14.32 -6.21 -5.70
CA ARG A 141 14.66 -4.90 -5.14
C ARG A 141 15.74 -4.96 -4.06
N ALA A 142 16.12 -6.16 -3.62
CA ALA A 142 17.06 -6.33 -2.52
C ALA A 142 18.43 -5.72 -2.78
N GLU A 143 18.92 -5.81 -4.01
CA GLU A 143 20.23 -5.29 -4.40
C GLU A 143 20.28 -3.76 -4.37
N VAL A 144 19.18 -3.11 -4.74
CA VAL A 144 19.06 -1.63 -4.79
C VAL A 144 18.57 -1.02 -3.47
N LEU A 145 18.08 -1.83 -2.54
CA LEU A 145 17.60 -1.41 -1.23
C LEU A 145 18.24 -2.22 -0.08
N PRO A 146 19.58 -2.30 0.02
CA PRO A 146 20.25 -3.20 0.96
C PRO A 146 19.87 -2.96 2.43
N VAL A 147 19.74 -1.69 2.84
CA VAL A 147 19.33 -1.31 4.21
C VAL A 147 17.88 -1.73 4.47
N THR A 148 16.97 -1.48 3.52
CA THR A 148 15.55 -1.89 3.63
C THR A 148 15.45 -3.40 3.75
N THR A 149 16.18 -4.13 2.91
CA THR A 149 16.17 -5.60 2.89
C THR A 149 16.75 -6.20 4.17
N GLU A 150 17.83 -5.63 4.70
CA GLU A 150 18.38 -6.02 6.00
C GLU A 150 17.30 -5.92 7.08
N TRP A 151 16.62 -4.78 7.18
CA TRP A 151 15.58 -4.55 8.18
C TRP A 151 14.36 -5.43 7.98
N VAL A 152 13.87 -5.62 6.75
CA VAL A 152 12.80 -6.58 6.45
C VAL A 152 13.21 -7.96 6.95
N ASN A 153 14.35 -8.50 6.50
CA ASN A 153 14.78 -9.85 6.84
C ASN A 153 14.97 -10.03 8.36
N ARG A 154 15.59 -9.06 9.03
CA ARG A 154 15.79 -9.09 10.47
C ARG A 154 14.47 -9.14 11.23
N LEU A 155 13.54 -8.25 10.90
CA LEU A 155 12.21 -8.21 11.53
C LEU A 155 11.45 -9.52 11.29
N ARG A 156 11.48 -10.05 10.06
CA ARG A 156 10.82 -11.33 9.73
C ARG A 156 11.42 -12.50 10.50
N ASN A 157 12.73 -12.55 10.67
CA ASN A 157 13.41 -13.59 11.45
C ASN A 157 13.03 -13.56 12.95
N LEU A 158 12.61 -12.40 13.45
CA LEU A 158 12.09 -12.22 14.81
C LEU A 158 10.57 -12.44 14.91
N GLY A 159 9.90 -12.83 13.81
CA GLY A 159 8.47 -13.10 13.77
C GLY A 159 7.58 -11.90 13.44
N TYR A 160 8.16 -10.74 13.10
CA TYR A 160 7.37 -9.57 12.69
C TYR A 160 6.94 -9.65 11.22
N PRO A 161 5.65 -9.44 10.89
CA PRO A 161 5.17 -9.34 9.50
C PRO A 161 5.66 -8.06 8.82
N SER A 162 6.89 -8.08 8.30
CA SER A 162 7.48 -6.93 7.62
C SER A 162 7.61 -7.12 6.11
N PHE A 163 7.49 -6.00 5.40
CA PHE A 163 7.56 -5.90 3.94
C PHE A 163 8.03 -4.51 3.50
N VAL A 164 8.40 -4.37 2.24
CA VAL A 164 8.77 -3.10 1.61
C VAL A 164 7.50 -2.31 1.30
N SER A 165 7.35 -1.10 1.85
CA SER A 165 6.21 -0.23 1.56
C SER A 165 6.28 0.31 0.13
N GLY A 166 5.36 -0.13 -0.73
CA GLY A 166 5.33 0.23 -2.14
C GLY A 166 6.62 -0.15 -2.86
N ALA A 167 7.33 0.84 -3.40
CA ALA A 167 8.65 0.66 -4.02
C ALA A 167 9.82 0.66 -3.02
N GLY A 168 9.59 1.03 -1.75
CA GLY A 168 10.64 1.36 -0.79
C GLY A 168 11.09 2.82 -0.89
N PRO A 169 12.06 3.25 -0.06
CA PRO A 169 12.90 2.43 0.82
C PRO A 169 12.28 2.13 2.20
N THR A 170 11.07 2.62 2.49
CA THR A 170 10.40 2.40 3.76
C THR A 170 10.10 0.92 4.00
N VAL A 171 10.42 0.43 5.20
CA VAL A 171 9.99 -0.86 5.72
C VAL A 171 8.70 -0.67 6.49
N MET A 172 7.71 -1.51 6.23
CA MET A 172 6.44 -1.54 6.95
C MET A 172 6.36 -2.80 7.81
N VAL A 173 5.80 -2.68 9.01
CA VAL A 173 5.42 -3.80 9.88
C VAL A 173 3.94 -3.70 10.21
N LEU A 174 3.22 -4.82 10.05
CA LEU A 174 1.84 -4.97 10.51
C LEU A 174 1.82 -5.96 11.67
N SER A 175 1.38 -5.54 12.85
CA SER A 175 1.36 -6.40 14.03
C SER A 175 0.20 -6.07 14.95
N THR A 176 -0.26 -7.05 15.72
CA THR A 176 -1.28 -6.86 16.77
C THR A 176 -0.67 -6.45 18.12
N THR A 177 0.64 -6.59 18.26
CA THR A 177 1.42 -6.15 19.42
C THR A 177 2.45 -5.11 19.00
N PRO A 178 2.89 -4.21 19.90
CA PRO A 178 3.99 -3.30 19.62
C PRO A 178 5.25 -4.05 19.17
N VAL A 179 6.03 -3.43 18.28
CA VAL A 179 7.40 -3.86 18.02
C VAL A 179 8.24 -3.57 19.26
N ASP A 180 9.21 -4.44 19.56
CA ASP A 180 10.11 -4.25 20.71
C ASP A 180 10.76 -2.86 20.67
N PRO A 181 10.58 -2.02 21.70
CA PRO A 181 11.18 -0.69 21.77
C PRO A 181 12.70 -0.70 21.54
N ALA A 182 13.42 -1.73 21.97
CA ALA A 182 14.87 -1.84 21.75
C ALA A 182 15.21 -1.96 20.25
N LEU A 183 14.39 -2.65 19.45
CA LEU A 183 14.56 -2.72 18.00
C LEU A 183 14.27 -1.38 17.33
N LEU A 184 13.26 -0.64 17.83
CA LEU A 184 12.91 0.68 17.30
C LEU A 184 14.00 1.71 17.63
N ASP A 185 14.56 1.68 18.83
CA ASP A 185 15.67 2.55 19.22
C ASP A 185 16.96 2.22 18.46
N GLU A 186 17.20 0.95 18.15
CA GLU A 186 18.27 0.58 17.25
C GLU A 186 18.03 1.10 15.82
N ALA A 187 16.81 1.02 15.29
CA ALA A 187 16.49 1.59 13.99
C ALA A 187 16.77 3.11 13.96
N ARG A 188 16.38 3.83 15.02
CA ARG A 188 16.66 5.26 15.19
C ARG A 188 18.16 5.54 15.25
N SER A 189 18.93 4.75 16.01
CA SER A 189 20.39 4.95 16.13
C SER A 189 21.14 4.67 14.81
N ARG A 190 20.56 3.84 13.93
CA ARG A 190 21.05 3.62 12.56
C ARG A 190 20.52 4.63 11.53
N GLY A 191 19.88 5.71 11.98
CA GLY A 191 19.42 6.80 11.12
C GLY A 191 18.08 6.57 10.43
N LEU A 192 17.28 5.59 10.85
CA LEU A 192 15.92 5.41 10.34
C LEU A 192 14.95 6.21 11.20
N ARG A 193 14.06 6.97 10.55
CA ARG A 193 12.90 7.56 11.22
C ARG A 193 11.86 6.48 11.47
N VAL A 194 11.38 6.38 12.70
CA VAL A 194 10.34 5.42 13.10
C VAL A 194 9.02 6.15 13.29
N LEU A 195 7.98 5.69 12.62
CA LEU A 195 6.60 6.16 12.80
C LEU A 195 5.72 4.98 13.25
N GLU A 196 5.05 5.15 14.38
CA GLU A 196 4.01 4.23 14.86
C GLU A 196 2.66 4.90 14.62
N THR A 197 1.81 4.26 13.81
CA THR A 197 0.55 4.84 13.36
C THR A 197 -0.56 3.79 13.30
N GLY A 198 -1.80 4.27 13.20
CA GLY A 198 -2.96 3.43 12.94
C GLY A 198 -3.15 3.20 11.44
N VAL A 199 -4.21 2.47 11.11
CA VAL A 199 -4.70 2.40 9.74
C VAL A 199 -5.22 3.78 9.34
N GLY A 200 -4.84 4.26 8.14
CA GLY A 200 -5.21 5.59 7.68
C GLY A 200 -6.71 5.73 7.38
N ASP A 201 -7.26 6.89 7.74
CA ASP A 201 -8.62 7.27 7.39
C ASP A 201 -8.75 7.65 5.92
N ARG A 202 -10.00 7.73 5.46
CA ARG A 202 -10.33 8.20 4.12
C ARG A 202 -10.06 9.69 3.95
N VAL A 203 -9.86 10.13 2.71
CA VAL A 203 -9.76 11.57 2.40
C VAL A 203 -11.02 12.32 2.84
N SER A 204 -10.83 13.46 3.52
CA SER A 204 -11.88 14.38 3.90
C SER A 204 -11.63 15.76 3.28
N VAL A 205 -12.70 16.47 2.94
CA VAL A 205 -12.65 17.83 2.38
C VAL A 205 -13.64 18.70 3.12
N GLU A 206 -13.14 19.75 3.74
CA GLU A 206 -13.96 20.80 4.36
C GLU A 206 -13.89 22.05 3.48
N VAL A 207 -15.01 22.41 2.85
CA VAL A 207 -15.15 23.68 2.13
C VAL A 207 -15.72 24.70 3.11
N ARG A 208 -14.96 25.75 3.40
CA ARG A 208 -15.37 26.87 4.27
C ARG A 208 -15.80 28.08 3.45
#